data_AF-A0A1F2X0B5-F1
#
_entry.id   AF-A0A1F2X0B5-F1
#
_cell.length_a   1.000
_cell.length_b   1.000
_cell.length_c   1.000
_cell.angle_alpha   90.00
_cell.angle_beta   90.00
_cell.angle_gamma   90.00
#
_symmetry.space_group_name_H-M   'P 1'
#
loop_
_entity.id
_entity.type
_entity.pdbx_description
1 polymer ?
#
loop_
_entity_poly.entity_id
_entity_poly.type
_entity_poly.pdbx_seq_one_letter_code
_entity_poly.pdbx_strand_id
1 'polypeptide(L)'
;MKSKNYDSIKYQTKKYPTIGVCGLDCGLCPRYYTKGTSICPGCAGLDFFNKHPSCSFITCCVKKKNLEVCAECSDFPCSKFKSKEEYQQIKESSSYPSYKKVIPNLNFIKQHGIIKFIEQQKERIMLLETMIEYFDDGRSRSFFCKTAALLDLTDLRSSLDKAIEKIKEDMIKQDDIKNKAKVLKSIFSEIVIKEGLII
;
A
#
# COMPACT_ATOMS: atom_id res chain seq x y z
N MET A 1 41.60 -9.95 1.68
CA MET A 1 40.26 -10.33 2.20
C MET A 1 39.98 -9.49 3.43
N LYS A 2 39.13 -8.46 3.34
CA LYS A 2 38.67 -7.70 4.51
C LYS A 2 37.23 -8.14 4.78
N SER A 3 37.05 -8.97 5.80
CA SER A 3 35.76 -9.28 6.41
C SER A 3 35.16 -7.97 6.90
N LYS A 4 34.09 -7.50 6.24
CA LYS A 4 33.27 -6.43 6.80
C LYS A 4 32.44 -7.08 7.91
N ASN A 5 32.86 -6.88 9.15
CA ASN A 5 32.01 -7.05 10.32
C ASN A 5 30.75 -6.22 10.08
N TYR A 6 29.65 -6.91 9.81
CA TYR A 6 28.33 -6.30 9.76
C TYR A 6 27.89 -6.18 11.21
N ASP A 7 28.41 -5.16 11.90
CA ASP A 7 27.91 -4.79 13.21
C ASP A 7 26.40 -4.59 13.06
N SER A 8 25.67 -5.46 13.74
CA SER A 8 24.23 -5.54 13.76
C SER A 8 23.69 -4.30 14.46
N ILE A 9 23.62 -3.18 13.73
CA ILE A 9 22.84 -2.03 14.15
C ILE A 9 21.39 -2.53 14.15
N LYS A 10 20.93 -2.92 15.33
CA LYS A 10 19.56 -3.37 15.60
C LYS A 10 18.66 -2.15 15.51
N TYR A 11 18.43 -1.68 14.29
CA TYR A 11 17.50 -0.59 14.04
C TYR A 11 16.13 -1.00 14.60
N GLN A 12 15.53 -0.11 15.39
CA GLN A 12 14.19 -0.32 15.89
C GLN A 12 13.23 -0.48 14.71
N THR A 13 12.68 -1.68 14.59
CA THR A 13 11.70 -2.03 13.56
C THR A 13 10.30 -1.85 14.09
N LYS A 14 9.39 -1.50 13.18
CA LYS A 14 7.96 -1.48 13.46
C LYS A 14 7.36 -2.89 13.52
N LYS A 15 6.30 -3.05 14.30
CA LYS A 15 5.45 -4.25 14.29
C LYS A 15 4.63 -4.35 13.01
N TYR A 16 4.19 -3.21 12.45
CA TYR A 16 3.35 -3.17 11.24
C TYR A 16 4.02 -2.36 10.11
N PRO A 17 4.97 -2.95 9.37
CA PRO A 17 5.69 -2.25 8.29
C PRO A 17 4.83 -2.04 7.02
N THR A 18 3.67 -2.71 6.92
CA THR A 18 2.69 -2.54 5.83
C THR A 18 1.97 -1.20 5.87
N ILE A 19 2.10 -0.43 6.94
CA ILE A 19 1.62 0.95 7.03
C ILE A 19 2.79 1.88 7.28
N GLY A 20 2.89 2.96 6.52
CA GLY A 20 3.87 4.01 6.73
C GLY A 20 3.60 4.76 8.02
N VAL A 21 4.65 5.21 8.70
CA VAL A 21 4.50 6.14 9.84
C VAL A 21 3.66 7.37 9.46
N CYS A 22 3.75 7.78 8.19
CA CYS A 22 3.03 8.89 7.59
C CYS A 22 1.65 8.51 7.01
N GLY A 23 1.15 7.28 7.20
CA GLY A 23 -0.16 6.84 6.69
C GLY A 23 -0.16 6.25 5.27
N LEU A 24 0.97 6.24 4.57
CA LEU A 24 1.09 5.58 3.27
C LEU A 24 0.85 4.07 3.42
N ASP A 25 -0.03 3.50 2.63
CA ASP A 25 -0.33 2.07 2.67
C ASP A 25 0.77 1.24 1.98
N CYS A 26 1.89 1.03 2.67
CA CYS A 26 3.06 0.32 2.14
C CYS A 26 2.74 -1.10 1.64
N GLY A 27 1.76 -1.76 2.26
CA GLY A 27 1.27 -3.07 1.85
C GLY A 27 0.65 -3.06 0.46
N LEU A 28 0.11 -1.92 -0.01
CA LEU A 28 -0.45 -1.76 -1.34
C LEU A 28 0.53 -1.07 -2.32
N CYS A 29 1.83 -1.04 -2.00
CA CYS A 29 2.86 -0.49 -2.89
C CYS A 29 3.34 -1.54 -3.90
N PRO A 30 3.50 -1.23 -5.20
CA PRO A 30 4.10 -2.15 -6.16
C PRO A 30 5.51 -2.64 -5.75
N ARG A 31 6.28 -1.79 -5.05
CA ARG A 31 7.63 -2.14 -4.57
C ARG A 31 7.63 -3.19 -3.45
N TYR A 32 6.51 -3.36 -2.75
CA TYR A 32 6.34 -4.39 -1.73
C TYR A 32 6.25 -5.78 -2.37
N TYR A 33 5.84 -5.86 -3.64
CA TYR A 33 5.67 -7.09 -4.41
C TYR A 33 6.76 -7.32 -5.46
N THR A 34 7.84 -6.53 -5.42
CA THR A 34 9.00 -6.76 -6.30
C THR A 34 9.70 -8.07 -5.91
N LYS A 35 10.05 -8.90 -6.88
CA LYS A 35 10.81 -10.14 -6.64
C LYS A 35 12.32 -9.83 -6.53
N GLY A 36 13.02 -10.53 -5.63
CA GLY A 36 14.47 -10.43 -5.47
C GLY A 36 14.93 -9.40 -4.44
N THR A 37 16.22 -9.03 -4.49
CA THR A 37 16.88 -8.22 -3.45
C THR A 37 16.35 -6.79 -3.34
N SER A 38 15.71 -6.27 -4.39
CA SER A 38 15.15 -4.91 -4.47
C SER A 38 13.76 -4.77 -3.82
N ILE A 39 13.19 -5.85 -3.27
CA ILE A 39 11.93 -5.81 -2.52
C ILE A 39 11.99 -4.79 -1.38
N CYS A 40 10.97 -3.94 -1.30
CA CYS A 40 10.81 -2.99 -0.20
C CYS A 40 10.21 -3.72 1.01
N PRO A 41 10.86 -3.71 2.19
CA PRO A 41 10.38 -4.43 3.37
C PRO A 41 9.23 -3.72 4.11
N GLY A 42 8.70 -2.62 3.54
CA GLY A 42 7.74 -1.76 4.23
C GLY A 42 8.39 -0.79 5.20
N CYS A 43 7.64 0.22 5.63
CA CYS A 43 8.17 1.35 6.40
C CYS A 43 8.77 0.90 7.73
N ALA A 44 10.07 1.16 7.94
CA ALA A 44 10.83 0.70 9.10
C ALA A 44 10.70 -0.82 9.37
N GLY A 45 10.51 -1.62 8.32
CA GLY A 45 10.65 -3.07 8.36
C GLY A 45 12.11 -3.52 8.46
N LEU A 46 12.32 -4.83 8.54
CA LEU A 46 13.67 -5.42 8.54
C LEU A 46 14.43 -4.98 7.28
N ASP A 47 15.69 -4.56 7.42
CA ASP A 47 16.53 -4.01 6.34
C ASP A 47 16.05 -2.72 5.67
N PHE A 48 15.01 -2.05 6.16
CA PHE A 48 14.50 -0.83 5.53
C PHE A 48 15.59 0.25 5.38
N PHE A 49 16.37 0.48 6.43
CA PHE A 49 17.42 1.52 6.44
C PHE A 49 18.64 1.16 5.57
N ASN A 50 18.79 -0.09 5.14
CA ASN A 50 19.82 -0.50 4.18
C ASN A 50 19.37 -0.24 2.74
N LYS A 51 18.06 -0.11 2.50
CA LYS A 51 17.47 0.04 1.15
C LYS A 51 16.89 1.42 0.88
N HIS A 52 16.69 2.24 1.92
CA HIS A 52 16.04 3.54 1.83
C HIS A 52 16.82 4.62 2.58
N PRO A 53 16.77 5.87 2.11
CA PRO A 53 17.36 6.99 2.84
C PRO A 53 16.65 7.21 4.18
N SER A 54 17.31 7.95 5.06
CA SER A 54 16.71 8.33 6.34
C SER A 54 15.39 9.10 6.15
N CYS A 55 14.42 8.85 7.01
CA CYS A 55 13.11 9.49 6.97
C CYS A 55 12.84 10.22 8.29
N SER A 56 12.57 11.52 8.22
CA SER A 56 12.32 12.36 9.40
C SER A 56 11.09 11.91 10.19
N PHE A 57 10.05 11.41 9.52
CA PHE A 57 8.88 10.82 10.18
C PHE A 57 9.27 9.59 11.01
N ILE A 58 10.08 8.67 10.46
CA ILE A 58 10.51 7.46 11.18
C ILE A 58 11.39 7.82 12.38
N THR A 59 12.32 8.77 12.21
CA THR A 59 13.15 9.27 13.31
C THR A 59 12.30 9.85 14.44
N CYS A 60 11.23 10.58 14.12
CA CYS A 60 10.36 11.16 15.13
C CYS A 60 9.43 10.12 15.77
N CYS A 61 8.71 9.35 14.96
CA CYS A 61 7.64 8.45 15.37
C CYS A 61 8.19 7.19 16.05
N VAL A 62 9.07 6.47 15.35
CA VAL A 62 9.59 5.18 15.81
C VAL A 62 10.72 5.40 16.81
N LYS A 63 11.81 6.07 16.39
CA LYS A 63 13.04 6.14 17.18
C LYS A 63 12.92 6.98 18.45
N LYS A 64 12.20 8.12 18.39
CA LYS A 64 12.08 9.05 19.53
C LYS A 64 10.85 8.82 20.39
N LYS A 65 9.70 8.51 19.78
CA LYS A 65 8.43 8.36 20.49
C LYS A 65 7.99 6.90 20.68
N ASN A 66 8.68 5.92 20.09
CA ASN A 66 8.32 4.50 20.15
C ASN A 66 6.86 4.23 19.74
N LEU A 67 6.41 4.89 18.66
CA LEU A 67 5.07 4.75 18.08
C LEU A 67 5.14 4.06 16.73
N GLU A 68 4.08 3.33 16.37
CA GLU A 68 3.97 2.65 15.08
C GLU A 68 3.63 3.64 13.96
N VAL A 69 2.75 4.60 14.23
CA VAL A 69 2.28 5.58 13.24
C VAL A 69 2.05 6.95 13.86
N CYS A 70 2.16 8.00 13.04
CA CYS A 70 1.96 9.38 13.53
C CYS A 70 0.57 9.59 14.15
N ALA A 71 -0.45 8.84 13.72
CA ALA A 71 -1.79 8.91 14.29
C ALA A 71 -1.86 8.55 15.79
N GLU A 72 -0.91 7.76 16.31
CA GLU A 72 -0.85 7.41 17.73
C GLU A 72 -0.29 8.56 18.59
N CYS A 73 0.31 9.58 17.97
CA CYS A 73 0.83 10.74 18.68
C CYS A 73 -0.33 11.58 19.27
N SER A 74 -0.18 12.03 20.51
CA SER A 74 -1.08 12.98 21.17
C SER A 74 -1.25 14.26 20.35
N ASP A 75 -0.14 14.72 19.77
CA ASP A 75 -0.06 15.99 19.04
C ASP A 75 -0.55 15.88 17.59
N PHE A 76 -1.02 14.71 17.14
CA PHE A 76 -1.44 14.51 15.75
C PHE A 76 -2.84 15.10 15.48
N PRO A 77 -3.05 15.86 14.40
CA PRO A 77 -2.05 16.29 13.39
C PRO A 77 -1.09 17.36 13.93
N CYS A 78 0.22 17.14 13.79
CA CYS A 78 1.23 18.01 14.40
C CYS A 78 1.87 18.98 13.40
N SER A 79 2.12 20.21 13.83
CA SER A 79 2.73 21.28 13.01
C SER A 79 4.15 20.98 12.51
N LYS A 80 4.82 19.97 13.08
CA LYS A 80 6.20 19.59 12.71
C LYS A 80 6.34 19.12 11.26
N PHE A 81 5.34 18.40 10.76
CA PHE A 81 5.44 17.75 9.46
C PHE A 81 4.45 18.31 8.45
N LYS A 82 3.18 18.43 8.85
CA LYS A 82 2.12 19.02 8.05
C LYS A 82 1.04 19.57 8.98
N SER A 83 0.59 20.79 8.72
CA SER A 83 -0.61 21.35 9.33
C SER A 83 -1.85 20.56 8.89
N LYS A 84 -2.97 20.76 9.59
CA LYS A 84 -4.25 20.16 9.23
C LYS A 84 -4.70 20.58 7.82
N GLU A 85 -4.42 21.82 7.45
CA GLU A 85 -4.71 22.42 6.14
C GLU A 85 -3.81 21.83 5.06
N GLU A 86 -2.51 21.69 5.31
CA GLU A 86 -1.56 21.06 4.36
C GLU A 86 -1.92 19.60 4.08
N TYR A 87 -2.48 18.92 5.07
CA TYR A 87 -2.99 17.56 4.94
C TYR A 87 -4.25 17.48 4.06
N GLN A 88 -5.12 18.49 4.09
CA GLN A 88 -6.31 18.57 3.26
C GLN A 88 -6.00 18.93 1.80
N GLN A 89 -4.89 19.64 1.56
CA GLN A 89 -4.49 20.11 0.24
C GLN A 89 -3.52 19.17 -0.49
N ILE A 90 -3.27 17.96 0.04
CA ILE A 90 -2.38 16.99 -0.61
C ILE A 90 -2.96 16.60 -1.97
N LYS A 91 -2.33 17.12 -3.03
CA LYS A 91 -2.64 16.76 -4.41
C LYS A 91 -2.21 15.32 -4.70
N GLU A 92 -2.94 14.67 -5.60
CA GLU A 92 -2.53 13.39 -6.14
C GLU A 92 -1.15 13.53 -6.78
N SER A 93 -0.27 12.58 -6.51
CA SER A 93 0.98 12.42 -7.24
C SER A 93 0.97 11.06 -7.92
N SER A 94 1.76 10.91 -8.98
CA SER A 94 2.01 9.61 -9.61
C SER A 94 2.80 8.63 -8.71
N SER A 95 3.08 9.01 -7.46
CA SER A 95 3.85 8.21 -6.51
C SER A 95 3.01 7.09 -5.89
N TYR A 96 3.67 5.98 -5.60
CA TYR A 96 3.06 4.83 -4.95
C TYR A 96 3.62 4.61 -3.54
N PRO A 97 2.79 4.18 -2.57
CA PRO A 97 1.32 4.09 -2.62
C PRO A 97 0.64 5.45 -2.83
N SER A 98 -0.63 5.46 -3.24
CA SER A 98 -1.35 6.73 -3.47
C SER A 98 -1.42 7.57 -2.19
N TYR A 99 -1.05 8.85 -2.33
CA TYR A 99 -1.10 9.82 -1.25
C TYR A 99 -2.54 10.19 -0.85
N LYS A 100 -3.54 9.94 -1.71
CA LYS A 100 -4.96 10.24 -1.43
C LYS A 100 -5.48 9.57 -0.16
N LYS A 101 -4.95 8.39 0.19
CA LYS A 101 -5.37 7.64 1.37
C LYS A 101 -4.54 7.92 2.63
N VAL A 102 -3.47 8.71 2.55
CA VAL A 102 -2.61 9.03 3.71
C VAL A 102 -3.42 9.56 4.89
N ILE A 103 -4.22 10.61 4.68
CA ILE A 103 -5.01 11.21 5.76
C ILE A 103 -6.19 10.36 6.18
N PRO A 104 -6.99 9.81 5.25
CA PRO A 104 -8.01 8.83 5.60
C PRO A 104 -7.46 7.69 6.48
N ASN A 105 -6.30 7.13 6.15
CA ASN A 105 -5.66 6.06 6.92
C ASN A 105 -5.27 6.52 8.32
N LEU A 106 -4.61 7.69 8.44
CA LEU A 106 -4.21 8.21 9.74
C LEU A 106 -5.42 8.57 10.63
N ASN A 107 -6.47 9.16 10.06
CA ASN A 107 -7.70 9.47 10.79
C ASN A 107 -8.42 8.20 11.24
N PHE A 108 -8.50 7.19 10.38
CA PHE A 108 -9.05 5.88 10.73
C PHE A 108 -8.28 5.27 11.90
N ILE A 109 -6.95 5.26 11.84
CA ILE A 109 -6.12 4.71 12.92
C ILE A 109 -6.29 5.53 14.21
N LYS A 110 -6.39 6.86 14.13
CA LYS A 110 -6.63 7.72 15.30
C LYS A 110 -7.96 7.37 15.97
N GLN A 111 -9.00 7.14 15.19
CA GLN A 111 -10.37 6.91 15.67
C GLN A 111 -10.60 5.47 16.13
N HIS A 112 -10.00 4.49 15.45
CA HIS A 112 -10.33 3.06 15.60
C HIS A 112 -9.15 2.20 16.07
N GLY A 113 -7.94 2.76 16.11
CA GLY A 113 -6.71 2.04 16.47
C GLY A 113 -6.06 1.32 15.28
N ILE A 114 -4.75 1.07 15.41
CA ILE A 114 -3.96 0.45 14.34
C ILE A 114 -4.37 -1.00 14.07
N ILE A 115 -4.81 -1.75 15.07
CA ILE A 115 -5.20 -3.16 14.91
C ILE A 115 -6.37 -3.29 13.91
N LYS A 116 -7.42 -2.48 14.08
CA LYS A 116 -8.57 -2.45 13.15
C LYS A 116 -8.15 -2.04 11.74
N PHE A 117 -7.21 -1.10 11.63
CA PHE A 117 -6.67 -0.71 10.33
C PHE A 117 -5.93 -1.88 9.65
N ILE A 118 -5.13 -2.63 10.41
CA ILE A 118 -4.39 -3.78 9.87
C ILE A 118 -5.33 -4.91 9.47
N GLU A 119 -6.44 -5.13 10.17
CA GLU A 119 -7.47 -6.11 9.79
C GLU A 119 -8.06 -5.78 8.40
N GLN A 120 -8.55 -4.55 8.18
CA GLN A 120 -9.06 -4.15 6.86
C GLN A 120 -7.96 -4.14 5.78
N GLN A 121 -6.72 -3.80 6.16
CA GLN A 121 -5.60 -3.75 5.22
C GLN A 121 -5.23 -5.17 4.74
N LYS A 122 -5.28 -6.17 5.63
CA LYS A 122 -5.05 -7.57 5.27
C LYS A 122 -6.01 -8.03 4.19
N GLU A 123 -7.30 -7.67 4.30
CA GLU A 123 -8.28 -8.03 3.27
C GLU A 123 -7.95 -7.41 1.90
N ARG A 124 -7.54 -6.14 1.88
CA ARG A 124 -7.07 -5.48 0.65
C ARG A 124 -5.81 -6.13 0.08
N ILE A 125 -4.87 -6.49 0.94
CA ILE A 125 -3.62 -7.18 0.56
C ILE A 125 -3.93 -8.54 -0.05
N MET A 126 -4.81 -9.35 0.54
CA MET A 126 -5.18 -10.67 0.00
C MET A 126 -5.81 -10.56 -1.40
N LEU A 127 -6.70 -9.58 -1.60
CA LEU A 127 -7.27 -9.31 -2.91
C LEU A 127 -6.19 -8.87 -3.90
N LEU A 128 -5.29 -7.98 -3.50
CA LEU A 128 -4.18 -7.53 -4.35
C LEU A 128 -3.22 -8.66 -4.71
N GLU A 129 -2.91 -9.54 -3.77
CA GLU A 129 -2.08 -10.73 -4.01
C GLU A 129 -2.75 -11.66 -5.03
N THR A 130 -4.08 -11.87 -4.92
CA THR A 130 -4.86 -12.62 -5.90
C THR A 130 -4.80 -11.96 -7.28
N MET A 131 -4.96 -10.63 -7.36
CA MET A 131 -4.83 -9.89 -8.61
C MET A 131 -3.43 -10.04 -9.21
N ILE A 132 -2.38 -9.96 -8.39
CA ILE A 132 -1.00 -10.07 -8.84
C ILE A 132 -0.70 -11.50 -9.34
N GLU A 133 -1.15 -12.52 -8.63
CA GLU A 133 -0.88 -13.92 -8.98
C GLU A 133 -1.58 -14.33 -10.27
N TYR A 134 -2.86 -13.97 -10.43
CA TYR A 134 -3.69 -14.52 -11.50
C TYR A 134 -3.87 -13.56 -12.69
N PHE A 135 -3.59 -12.28 -12.53
CA PHE A 135 -3.88 -11.25 -13.54
C PHE A 135 -2.69 -10.33 -13.88
N ASP A 136 -1.56 -10.35 -13.16
CA ASP A 136 -0.40 -9.49 -13.50
C ASP A 136 0.32 -10.00 -14.75
N ASP A 137 0.07 -9.35 -15.88
CA ASP A 137 0.75 -9.56 -17.16
C ASP A 137 2.18 -8.98 -17.22
N GLY A 138 2.73 -8.57 -16.07
CA GLY A 138 4.02 -7.92 -15.93
C GLY A 138 3.98 -6.41 -16.17
N ARG A 139 2.83 -5.85 -16.55
CA ARG A 139 2.61 -4.41 -16.79
C ARG A 139 1.44 -3.85 -15.99
N SER A 140 0.62 -4.70 -15.40
CA SER A 140 -0.64 -4.31 -14.75
C SER A 140 -0.54 -4.20 -13.23
N ARG A 141 0.55 -4.65 -12.60
CA ARG A 141 0.76 -4.56 -11.15
C ARG A 141 0.47 -3.18 -10.56
N SER A 142 1.04 -2.12 -11.13
CA SER A 142 0.87 -0.76 -10.59
C SER A 142 -0.60 -0.33 -10.62
N PHE A 143 -1.32 -0.69 -11.68
CA PHE A 143 -2.75 -0.44 -11.78
C PHE A 143 -3.55 -1.21 -10.71
N PHE A 144 -3.22 -2.50 -10.47
CA PHE A 144 -3.85 -3.28 -9.41
C PHE A 144 -3.54 -2.74 -8.01
N CYS A 145 -2.31 -2.31 -7.76
CA CYS A 145 -1.95 -1.68 -6.49
C CYS A 145 -2.75 -0.39 -6.24
N LYS A 146 -2.94 0.43 -7.28
CA LYS A 146 -3.67 1.69 -7.15
C LYS A 146 -5.19 1.48 -7.00
N THR A 147 -5.77 0.55 -7.74
CA THR A 147 -7.19 0.15 -7.55
C THR A 147 -7.41 -0.41 -6.15
N ALA A 148 -6.56 -1.33 -5.69
CA ALA A 148 -6.63 -1.90 -4.34
C ALA A 148 -6.53 -0.85 -3.23
N ALA A 149 -5.77 0.23 -3.46
CA ALA A 149 -5.67 1.34 -2.51
C ALA A 149 -6.88 2.28 -2.55
N LEU A 150 -7.48 2.53 -3.73
CA LEU A 150 -8.45 3.60 -3.91
C LEU A 150 -9.91 3.16 -3.80
N LEU A 151 -10.26 2.03 -4.40
CA LEU A 151 -11.63 1.52 -4.46
C LEU A 151 -12.12 1.02 -3.10
N ASP A 152 -13.43 1.00 -2.92
CA ASP A 152 -14.04 0.37 -1.75
C ASP A 152 -13.89 -1.15 -1.79
N LEU A 153 -13.85 -1.76 -0.60
CA LEU A 153 -13.51 -3.17 -0.46
C LEU A 153 -14.57 -4.08 -1.11
N THR A 154 -15.83 -3.67 -1.03
CA THR A 154 -16.96 -4.36 -1.68
C THR A 154 -16.79 -4.33 -3.20
N ASP A 155 -16.43 -3.18 -3.78
CA ASP A 155 -16.24 -3.05 -5.23
C ASP A 155 -15.01 -3.81 -5.72
N LEU A 156 -13.94 -3.86 -4.93
CA LEU A 156 -12.77 -4.71 -5.24
C LEU A 156 -13.14 -6.19 -5.31
N ARG A 157 -13.92 -6.68 -4.34
CA ARG A 157 -14.37 -8.08 -4.28
C ARG A 157 -15.30 -8.40 -5.45
N SER A 158 -16.35 -7.61 -5.62
CA SER A 158 -17.35 -7.84 -6.69
C SER A 158 -16.73 -7.75 -8.08
N SER A 159 -15.75 -6.87 -8.29
CA SER A 159 -15.02 -6.77 -9.56
C SER A 159 -14.21 -8.03 -9.85
N LEU A 160 -13.55 -8.57 -8.82
CA LEU A 160 -12.75 -9.78 -8.96
C LEU A 160 -13.64 -10.99 -9.25
N ASP A 161 -14.76 -11.12 -8.54
CA ASP A 161 -15.75 -12.17 -8.77
C ASP A 161 -16.32 -12.09 -10.19
N LYS A 162 -16.75 -10.90 -10.62
CA LYS A 162 -17.25 -10.64 -11.99
C LYS A 162 -16.20 -10.96 -13.04
N ALA A 163 -14.92 -10.64 -12.79
CA ALA A 163 -13.84 -10.97 -13.71
C ALA A 163 -13.64 -12.48 -13.83
N ILE A 164 -13.71 -13.22 -12.72
CA ILE A 164 -13.59 -14.68 -12.70
C ILE A 164 -14.74 -15.33 -13.46
N GLU A 165 -15.98 -14.87 -13.28
CA GLU A 165 -17.15 -15.34 -14.02
C GLU A 165 -16.99 -15.09 -15.51
N LYS A 166 -16.66 -13.85 -15.90
CA LYS A 166 -16.46 -13.47 -17.30
C LYS A 166 -15.34 -14.28 -17.98
N ILE A 167 -14.24 -14.54 -17.28
CA ILE A 167 -13.14 -15.38 -17.79
C ILE A 167 -13.63 -16.81 -18.10
N LYS A 168 -14.52 -17.36 -17.28
CA LYS A 168 -15.11 -18.69 -17.51
C LYS A 168 -16.07 -18.67 -18.70
N GLU A 169 -16.96 -17.69 -18.76
CA GLU A 169 -17.93 -17.52 -19.85
C GLU A 169 -17.24 -17.35 -21.21
N ASP A 170 -16.22 -16.49 -21.26
CA ASP A 170 -15.43 -16.22 -22.46
C ASP A 170 -14.43 -17.35 -22.78
N MET A 171 -14.42 -18.44 -22.00
CA MET A 171 -13.51 -19.60 -22.12
C MET A 171 -12.03 -19.21 -22.24
N ILE A 172 -11.61 -18.15 -21.52
CA ILE A 172 -10.24 -17.67 -21.53
C ILE A 172 -9.35 -18.69 -20.81
N LYS A 173 -8.29 -19.14 -21.48
CA LYS A 173 -7.36 -20.14 -20.93
C LYS A 173 -6.67 -19.62 -19.67
N GLN A 174 -6.35 -20.53 -18.75
CA GLN A 174 -5.71 -20.16 -17.48
C GLN A 174 -4.35 -19.47 -17.66
N ASP A 175 -3.58 -19.87 -18.68
CA ASP A 175 -2.27 -19.33 -19.04
C ASP A 175 -2.34 -18.04 -19.86
N ASP A 176 -3.53 -17.62 -20.31
CA ASP A 176 -3.74 -16.36 -21.02
C ASP A 176 -3.87 -15.16 -20.06
N ILE A 177 -2.77 -14.88 -19.35
CA ILE A 177 -2.70 -13.79 -18.37
C ILE A 177 -3.02 -12.42 -19.00
N LYS A 178 -2.69 -12.21 -20.29
CA LYS A 178 -2.94 -10.94 -20.97
C LYS A 178 -4.45 -10.66 -21.12
N ASN A 179 -5.22 -11.64 -21.58
CA ASN A 179 -6.67 -11.44 -21.72
C ASN A 179 -7.35 -11.39 -20.35
N LYS A 180 -6.90 -12.18 -19.37
CA LYS A 180 -7.39 -12.07 -17.97
C LYS A 180 -7.16 -10.67 -17.40
N ALA A 181 -5.95 -10.12 -17.57
CA ALA A 181 -5.61 -8.76 -17.16
C ALA A 181 -6.52 -7.73 -17.83
N LYS A 182 -6.77 -7.87 -19.14
CA LYS A 182 -7.64 -6.98 -19.91
C LYS A 182 -9.08 -6.98 -19.37
N VAL A 183 -9.63 -8.16 -19.06
CA VAL A 183 -10.99 -8.29 -18.49
C VAL A 183 -11.08 -7.55 -17.15
N LEU A 184 -10.19 -7.86 -16.20
CA LEU A 184 -10.22 -7.24 -14.87
C LEU A 184 -10.01 -5.72 -14.93
N LYS A 185 -9.09 -5.26 -15.78
CA LYS A 185 -8.86 -3.81 -15.97
C LYS A 185 -10.05 -3.09 -16.57
N SER A 186 -10.78 -3.72 -17.49
CA SER A 186 -12.00 -3.15 -18.05
C SER A 186 -13.05 -2.92 -16.97
N ILE A 187 -13.29 -3.94 -16.13
CA ILE A 187 -14.25 -3.87 -15.01
C ILE A 187 -13.86 -2.76 -14.03
N PHE A 188 -12.58 -2.69 -13.63
CA PHE A 188 -12.14 -1.61 -12.74
C PHE A 188 -12.26 -0.24 -13.39
N SER A 189 -11.95 -0.10 -14.68
CA SER A 189 -12.04 1.18 -15.37
C SER A 189 -13.49 1.71 -15.41
N GLU A 190 -14.48 0.83 -15.57
CA GLU A 190 -15.90 1.21 -15.50
C GLU A 190 -16.27 1.80 -14.12
N ILE A 191 -15.80 1.17 -13.04
CA ILE A 191 -16.06 1.62 -11.66
C ILE A 191 -15.34 2.93 -11.36
N VAL A 192 -14.07 3.02 -11.76
CA VAL A 192 -13.23 4.22 -11.59
C VAL A 192 -13.87 5.43 -12.26
N ILE A 193 -14.41 5.26 -13.47
CA ILE A 193 -15.15 6.32 -14.18
C ILE A 193 -16.42 6.69 -13.41
N LYS A 194 -17.20 5.70 -12.97
CA LYS A 194 -18.44 5.91 -12.21
C LYS A 194 -18.21 6.68 -10.91
N GLU A 195 -17.09 6.42 -10.23
CA GLU A 195 -16.73 7.05 -8.96
C GLU A 195 -15.94 8.37 -9.13
N GLY A 196 -15.61 8.77 -10.35
CA GLY A 196 -14.80 9.97 -10.62
C GLY A 196 -13.37 9.86 -10.07
N LEU A 197 -12.81 8.66 -10.04
CA LEU A 197 -11.45 8.39 -9.58
C LEU A 197 -10.44 8.51 -10.73
N ILE A 198 -9.19 8.85 -10.39
CA ILE A 198 -8.07 8.92 -11.34
C ILE A 198 -7.04 7.87 -10.94
N ILE A 199 -6.92 6.82 -11.76
CA ILE A 199 -5.98 5.71 -11.58
C ILE A 199 -4.86 5.78 -12.62
#